data_AF-A0A6J6RFB1-F1
#
_entry.id   AF-A0A6J6RFB1-F1
#
_cell.length_a   1.000
_cell.length_b   1.000
_cell.length_c   1.000
_cell.angle_alpha   90.00
_cell.angle_beta   90.00
_cell.angle_gamma   90.00
#
_symmetry.space_group_name_H-M   'P 1'
#
loop_
_entity.id
_entity.type
_entity.pdbx_description
1 polymer ?
#
loop_
_entity_poly.entity_id
_entity_poly.type
_entity_poly.pdbx_seq_one_letter_code
_entity_poly.pdbx_strand_id
1 'polypeptide(L)'
;MLYQSITLMITQNGCGFALGGRPNGIYTNIQCLATGQGLGNLQTGPHEYTHFFQYFNNSLPDYSPCWITEGMAHFYGNAVGYSIQDPNGKERLSMFVGQTYNYDRDKGNSQNSRTLPKIMAEGSAEKITALFTAIEKPGGGGSPSSCYLLGGLAFEVLTASYGQEKIAAFMTSFKGSKDWKANFLSTFGIEVSTFYQKLTPYLAYWGSKML
;
A
#
# COMPACT_ATOMS: atom_id res chain seq x y z
N MET A 1 -3.73 -11.92 -13.16
CA MET A 1 -3.63 -13.33 -12.71
C MET A 1 -4.92 -13.73 -12.00
N LEU A 2 -5.97 -14.14 -12.72
CA LEU A 2 -7.22 -14.68 -12.12
C LEU A 2 -7.73 -15.87 -12.97
N TYR A 3 -6.84 -16.81 -13.31
CA TYR A 3 -7.15 -17.95 -14.18
C TYR A 3 -7.18 -19.31 -13.47
N GLN A 4 -7.08 -19.36 -12.14
CA GLN A 4 -7.44 -20.57 -11.39
C GLN A 4 -8.89 -20.46 -10.94
N SER A 5 -9.66 -21.54 -11.08
CA SER A 5 -11.02 -21.58 -10.52
C SER A 5 -10.94 -21.41 -9.00
N ILE A 6 -11.92 -20.71 -8.42
CA ILE A 6 -12.01 -20.52 -6.97
C ILE A 6 -11.97 -21.88 -6.25
N THR A 7 -12.65 -22.88 -6.82
CA THR A 7 -12.60 -24.26 -6.35
C THR A 7 -11.18 -24.79 -6.28
N LEU A 8 -10.34 -24.55 -7.30
CA LEU A 8 -8.94 -24.99 -7.31
C LEU A 8 -8.09 -24.26 -6.26
N MET A 9 -8.30 -22.95 -6.07
CA MET A 9 -7.61 -22.20 -5.02
C MET A 9 -7.96 -22.72 -3.63
N ILE A 10 -9.23 -23.02 -3.37
CA ILE A 10 -9.70 -23.58 -2.10
C ILE A 10 -9.16 -25.01 -1.90
N THR A 11 -9.23 -25.87 -2.92
CA THR A 11 -8.82 -27.27 -2.76
C THR A 11 -7.30 -27.44 -2.70
N GLN A 12 -6.52 -26.56 -3.32
CA GLN A 12 -5.05 -26.63 -3.28
C GLN A 12 -4.44 -25.88 -2.09
N ASN A 13 -4.96 -24.69 -1.75
CA ASN A 13 -4.33 -23.78 -0.79
C ASN A 13 -5.13 -23.61 0.51
N GLY A 14 -6.34 -24.16 0.59
CA GLY A 14 -7.28 -23.92 1.70
C GLY A 14 -7.91 -22.52 1.66
N CYS A 15 -8.66 -22.18 2.71
CA CYS A 15 -9.07 -20.79 2.96
C CYS A 15 -7.97 -20.00 3.71
N GLY A 16 -8.11 -18.68 3.76
CA GLY A 16 -7.13 -17.76 4.34
C GLY A 16 -6.65 -16.67 3.39
N PHE A 17 -7.39 -16.43 2.30
CA PHE A 17 -7.02 -15.48 1.26
C PHE A 17 -8.17 -14.52 0.96
N ALA A 18 -7.81 -13.38 0.38
CA ALA A 18 -8.74 -12.49 -0.28
C ALA A 18 -8.15 -12.06 -1.63
N LEU A 19 -9.02 -11.63 -2.55
CA LEU A 19 -8.65 -11.12 -3.88
C LEU A 19 -9.59 -9.97 -4.26
N GLY A 20 -9.03 -8.85 -4.70
CA GLY A 20 -9.73 -7.71 -5.25
C GLY A 20 -9.24 -7.39 -6.66
N GLY A 21 -10.14 -7.25 -7.62
CA GLY A 21 -9.73 -7.05 -9.00
C GLY A 21 -10.84 -6.72 -9.97
N ARG A 22 -10.47 -6.62 -11.26
CA ARG A 22 -11.40 -6.45 -12.38
C ARG A 22 -11.22 -7.53 -13.49
N PRO A 23 -11.36 -8.83 -13.18
CA PRO A 23 -11.27 -9.89 -14.20
C PRO A 23 -12.34 -9.71 -15.29
N ASN A 24 -11.93 -9.73 -16.56
CA ASN A 24 -12.82 -9.57 -17.72
C ASN A 24 -13.75 -8.34 -17.65
N GLY A 25 -13.29 -7.25 -17.00
CA GLY A 25 -14.09 -6.03 -16.85
C GLY A 25 -15.11 -6.06 -15.71
N ILE A 26 -15.25 -7.17 -14.99
CA ILE A 26 -16.20 -7.31 -13.87
C ILE A 26 -15.47 -7.00 -12.56
N TYR A 27 -16.03 -6.08 -11.77
CA TYR A 27 -15.52 -5.78 -10.43
C TYR A 27 -15.82 -6.94 -9.48
N THR A 28 -14.75 -7.53 -8.92
CA THR A 28 -14.86 -8.74 -8.11
C THR A 28 -14.04 -8.60 -6.84
N ASN A 29 -14.66 -8.94 -5.71
CA ASN A 29 -13.99 -9.17 -4.44
C ASN A 29 -14.36 -10.58 -3.97
N ILE A 30 -13.34 -11.38 -3.62
CA ILE A 30 -13.52 -12.75 -3.12
C ILE A 30 -12.74 -12.85 -1.81
N GLN A 31 -13.38 -13.40 -0.78
CA GLN A 31 -12.74 -13.68 0.50
C GLN A 31 -13.07 -15.11 0.95
N CYS A 32 -12.04 -15.91 1.22
CA CYS A 32 -12.15 -17.25 1.79
C CYS A 32 -11.60 -17.19 3.21
N LEU A 33 -12.47 -17.22 4.21
CA LEU A 33 -12.09 -17.14 5.61
C LEU A 33 -11.72 -18.53 6.14
N ALA A 34 -10.58 -18.63 6.82
CA ALA A 34 -10.19 -19.83 7.57
C ALA A 34 -10.13 -19.52 9.07
N THR A 35 -10.48 -20.50 9.89
CA THR A 35 -10.24 -20.46 11.34
C THR A 35 -8.74 -20.58 11.63
N GLY A 36 -8.23 -19.83 12.62
CA GLY A 36 -6.83 -19.94 13.04
C GLY A 36 -5.81 -19.21 12.16
N GLN A 37 -6.25 -18.28 11.32
CA GLN A 37 -5.34 -17.41 10.58
C GLN A 37 -4.51 -16.57 11.57
N GLY A 38 -3.20 -16.46 11.33
CA GLY A 38 -2.33 -15.60 12.12
C GLY A 38 -2.80 -14.15 12.06
N LEU A 39 -2.57 -13.37 13.11
CA LEU A 39 -2.99 -11.97 13.18
C LEU A 39 -2.58 -11.18 11.94
N GLY A 40 -1.35 -11.43 11.46
CA GLY A 40 -0.79 -10.88 10.21
C GLY A 40 -1.69 -10.98 8.98
N ASN A 41 -2.54 -12.00 8.90
CA ASN A 41 -3.38 -12.26 7.73
C ASN A 41 -4.73 -11.53 7.79
N LEU A 42 -5.12 -10.98 8.95
CA LEU A 42 -6.39 -10.26 9.14
C LEU A 42 -6.49 -9.01 8.26
N GLN A 43 -5.35 -8.40 7.93
CA GLN A 43 -5.28 -7.23 7.04
C GLN A 43 -5.66 -7.54 5.59
N THR A 44 -5.53 -8.80 5.14
CA THR A 44 -5.65 -9.19 3.73
C THR A 44 -7.05 -8.95 3.17
N GLY A 45 -8.10 -9.27 3.93
CA GLY A 45 -9.48 -9.02 3.49
C GLY A 45 -9.77 -7.54 3.24
N PRO A 46 -9.54 -6.67 4.24
CA PRO A 46 -9.71 -5.23 4.08
C PRO A 46 -8.77 -4.59 3.04
N HIS A 47 -7.55 -5.12 2.87
CA HIS A 47 -6.65 -4.72 1.78
C HIS A 47 -7.30 -4.91 0.42
N GLU A 48 -7.78 -6.12 0.15
CA GLU A 48 -8.41 -6.47 -1.13
C GLU A 48 -9.78 -5.79 -1.34
N TYR A 49 -10.50 -5.50 -0.26
CA TYR A 49 -11.71 -4.67 -0.32
C TYR A 49 -11.40 -3.22 -0.72
N THR A 50 -10.23 -2.71 -0.31
CA THR A 50 -9.79 -1.37 -0.73
C THR A 50 -9.53 -1.33 -2.24
N HIS A 51 -8.95 -2.38 -2.81
CA HIS A 51 -8.82 -2.49 -4.28
C HIS A 51 -10.19 -2.49 -4.97
N PHE A 52 -11.21 -3.15 -4.42
CA PHE A 52 -12.56 -3.08 -4.97
C PHE A 52 -13.08 -1.63 -5.06
N PHE A 53 -12.92 -0.85 -3.99
CA PHE A 53 -13.26 0.57 -3.99
C PHE A 53 -12.45 1.36 -5.04
N GLN A 54 -11.15 1.11 -5.17
CA GLN A 54 -10.30 1.78 -6.16
C GLN A 54 -10.75 1.47 -7.60
N TYR A 55 -11.09 0.21 -7.89
CA TYR A 55 -11.56 -0.18 -9.21
C TYR A 55 -12.91 0.46 -9.56
N PHE A 56 -13.81 0.62 -8.59
CA PHE A 56 -15.08 1.32 -8.76
C PHE A 56 -14.92 2.81 -9.10
N ASN A 57 -13.78 3.41 -8.71
CA ASN A 57 -13.46 4.81 -9.01
C ASN A 57 -12.66 4.96 -10.31
N ASN A 58 -13.31 4.60 -11.43
CA ASN A 58 -12.75 4.69 -12.78
C ASN A 58 -11.43 3.90 -12.95
N SER A 59 -11.34 2.74 -12.29
CA SER A 59 -10.15 1.90 -12.37
C SER A 59 -8.86 2.67 -12.07
N LEU A 60 -8.89 3.43 -10.97
CA LEU A 60 -7.73 4.13 -10.40
C LEU A 60 -6.42 3.33 -10.43
N PRO A 61 -6.40 2.00 -10.18
CA PRO A 61 -5.18 1.21 -10.27
C PRO A 61 -4.49 1.25 -11.64
N ASP A 62 -5.25 1.42 -12.72
CA ASP A 62 -4.72 1.50 -14.09
C ASP A 62 -4.01 2.84 -14.37
N TYR A 63 -4.26 3.87 -13.54
CA TYR A 63 -3.87 5.27 -13.82
C TYR A 63 -3.05 5.91 -12.70
N SER A 64 -2.91 5.25 -11.56
CA SER A 64 -2.15 5.75 -10.43
C SER A 64 -0.84 4.97 -10.24
N PRO A 65 0.16 5.59 -9.58
CA PRO A 65 1.33 4.90 -9.06
C PRO A 65 0.98 3.70 -8.17
N CYS A 66 1.87 2.73 -8.11
CA CYS A 66 1.69 1.59 -7.22
C CYS A 66 1.61 2.01 -5.75
N TRP A 67 2.33 3.06 -5.32
CA TRP A 67 2.28 3.52 -3.94
C TRP A 67 0.93 4.11 -3.56
N ILE A 68 0.15 4.59 -4.55
CA ILE A 68 -1.23 5.04 -4.33
C ILE A 68 -2.16 3.83 -4.24
N THR A 69 -2.05 2.91 -5.19
CA THR A 69 -2.90 1.72 -5.27
C THR A 69 -2.66 0.77 -4.09
N GLU A 70 -1.44 0.23 -4.00
CA GLU A 70 -1.06 -0.75 -2.99
C GLU A 70 -0.88 -0.10 -1.62
N GLY A 71 -0.42 1.16 -1.57
CA GLY A 71 -0.23 1.86 -0.31
C GLY A 71 -1.53 2.19 0.40
N MET A 72 -2.54 2.65 -0.32
CA MET A 72 -3.87 2.86 0.25
C MET A 72 -4.47 1.56 0.77
N ALA A 73 -4.41 0.50 -0.06
CA ALA A 73 -4.91 -0.82 0.32
C ALA A 73 -4.18 -1.35 1.55
N HIS A 74 -2.86 -1.15 1.62
CA HIS A 74 -2.06 -1.52 2.77
C HIS A 74 -2.48 -0.71 4.02
N PHE A 75 -2.63 0.60 3.92
CA PHE A 75 -3.05 1.45 5.04
C PHE A 75 -4.39 1.00 5.64
N TYR A 76 -5.45 0.86 4.82
CA TYR A 76 -6.75 0.43 5.32
C TYR A 76 -6.77 -1.05 5.72
N GLY A 77 -6.01 -1.89 5.01
CA GLY A 77 -5.72 -3.28 5.38
C GLY A 77 -5.28 -3.37 6.84
N ASN A 78 -4.23 -2.63 7.17
CA ASN A 78 -3.67 -2.56 8.52
C ASN A 78 -4.64 -1.91 9.52
N ALA A 79 -5.21 -0.76 9.17
CA ALA A 79 -6.07 -0.01 10.09
C ALA A 79 -7.31 -0.80 10.50
N VAL A 80 -7.93 -1.53 9.56
CA VAL A 80 -9.11 -2.37 9.85
C VAL A 80 -8.69 -3.72 10.43
N GLY A 81 -7.67 -4.36 9.86
CA GLY A 81 -7.27 -5.73 10.20
C GLY A 81 -6.57 -5.90 11.54
N TYR A 82 -5.87 -4.87 12.05
CA TYR A 82 -5.09 -4.97 13.29
C TYR A 82 -5.68 -4.22 14.49
N SER A 83 -6.65 -3.32 14.29
CA SER A 83 -7.04 -2.31 15.30
C SER A 83 -7.30 -2.84 16.71
N ILE A 84 -8.03 -3.94 16.86
CA ILE A 84 -8.38 -4.49 18.19
C ILE A 84 -7.38 -5.58 18.62
N GLN A 85 -6.82 -6.33 17.67
CA GLN A 85 -6.01 -7.51 17.98
C GLN A 85 -4.50 -7.23 18.10
N ASP A 86 -4.03 -6.04 17.73
CA ASP A 86 -2.63 -5.60 17.89
C ASP A 86 -2.53 -4.24 18.60
N PRO A 87 -2.97 -4.14 19.87
CA PRO A 87 -3.05 -2.85 20.59
C PRO A 87 -1.70 -2.16 20.79
N ASN A 88 -0.59 -2.90 20.66
CA ASN A 88 0.77 -2.38 20.81
C ASN A 88 1.52 -2.24 19.47
N GLY A 89 0.88 -2.55 18.34
CA GLY A 89 1.49 -2.45 17.01
C GLY A 89 2.63 -3.43 16.73
N LYS A 90 2.72 -4.54 17.47
CA LYS A 90 3.82 -5.52 17.33
C LYS A 90 3.72 -6.29 16.02
N GLU A 91 2.53 -6.77 15.67
CA GLU A 91 2.29 -7.51 14.43
C GLU A 91 2.46 -6.59 13.23
N ARG A 92 1.94 -5.37 13.33
CA ARG A 92 2.15 -4.34 12.29
C ARG A 92 3.62 -4.02 12.07
N LEU A 93 4.40 -3.81 13.14
CA LEU A 93 5.84 -3.56 13.03
C LEU A 93 6.58 -4.77 12.43
N SER A 94 6.23 -5.99 12.85
CA SER A 94 6.77 -7.23 12.30
C SER A 94 6.53 -7.32 10.79
N MET A 95 5.33 -6.98 10.35
CA MET A 95 4.95 -6.96 8.94
C MET A 95 5.74 -5.90 8.15
N PHE A 96 5.90 -4.67 8.68
CA PHE A 96 6.74 -3.64 8.05
C PHE A 96 8.19 -4.13 7.92
N VAL A 97 8.75 -4.72 8.98
CA VAL A 97 10.07 -5.36 8.95
C VAL A 97 10.14 -6.44 7.86
N GLY A 98 9.14 -7.31 7.75
CA GLY A 98 9.07 -8.33 6.71
C GLY A 98 9.11 -7.76 5.28
N GLN A 99 8.40 -6.65 5.04
CA GLN A 99 8.39 -5.96 3.76
C GLN A 99 9.76 -5.38 3.39
N THR A 100 10.56 -4.97 4.38
CA THR A 100 11.94 -4.50 4.13
C THR A 100 12.87 -5.61 3.62
N TYR A 101 12.64 -6.86 4.04
CA TYR A 101 13.39 -8.00 3.52
C TYR A 101 13.02 -8.32 2.07
N ASN A 102 11.74 -8.20 1.74
CA ASN A 102 11.30 -8.38 0.35
C ASN A 102 11.85 -7.26 -0.54
N TYR A 103 11.93 -6.01 -0.04
CA TYR A 103 12.63 -4.93 -0.76
C TYR A 103 14.08 -5.28 -1.07
N ASP A 104 14.85 -5.76 -0.08
CA ASP A 104 16.24 -6.14 -0.27
C ASP A 104 16.38 -7.25 -1.33
N ARG A 105 15.54 -8.29 -1.23
CA ARG A 105 15.49 -9.38 -2.21
C ARG A 105 15.22 -8.87 -3.62
N ASP A 106 14.23 -7.99 -3.78
CA ASP A 106 13.83 -7.48 -5.09
C ASP A 106 14.89 -6.54 -5.71
N LYS A 107 15.83 -6.04 -4.89
CA LYS A 107 17.01 -5.26 -5.31
C LYS A 107 18.29 -6.12 -5.46
N GLY A 108 18.22 -7.43 -5.22
CA GLY A 108 19.37 -8.32 -5.27
C GLY A 108 20.34 -8.15 -4.09
N ASN A 109 19.91 -7.49 -3.02
CA ASN A 109 20.69 -7.37 -1.79
C ASN A 109 20.57 -8.64 -0.94
N SER A 110 21.54 -8.86 -0.05
CA SER A 110 21.47 -9.96 0.91
C SER A 110 20.24 -9.85 1.79
N GLN A 111 19.69 -11.01 2.19
CA GLN A 111 18.63 -11.05 3.19
C GLN A 111 19.14 -10.38 4.48
N ASN A 112 18.32 -9.51 5.07
CA ASN A 112 18.64 -8.67 6.24
C ASN A 112 19.63 -7.51 6.01
N SER A 113 19.90 -7.08 4.77
CA SER A 113 20.70 -5.88 4.53
C SER A 113 20.07 -4.61 5.11
N ARG A 114 18.75 -4.60 5.33
CA ARG A 114 17.97 -3.47 5.87
C ARG A 114 18.18 -2.20 5.05
N THR A 115 18.33 -2.31 3.73
CA THR A 115 18.72 -1.14 2.92
C THR A 115 17.64 -0.06 2.91
N LEU A 116 16.37 -0.45 2.76
CA LEU A 116 15.26 0.51 2.79
C LEU A 116 15.13 1.24 4.15
N PRO A 117 15.11 0.55 5.31
CA PRO A 117 15.14 1.21 6.61
C PRO A 117 16.33 2.15 6.80
N LYS A 118 17.53 1.78 6.35
CA LYS A 118 18.71 2.66 6.41
C LYS A 118 18.50 3.93 5.61
N ILE A 119 18.07 3.81 4.34
CA ILE A 119 17.78 4.97 3.49
C ILE A 119 16.71 5.88 4.12
N MET A 120 15.67 5.29 4.71
CA MET A 120 14.62 6.03 5.40
C MET A 120 15.17 6.75 6.64
N ALA A 121 15.90 6.04 7.50
CA ALA A 121 16.46 6.54 8.76
C ALA A 121 17.47 7.68 8.57
N GLU A 122 18.15 7.74 7.42
CA GLU A 122 19.03 8.86 7.08
C GLU A 122 18.31 10.22 7.02
N GLY A 123 17.00 10.25 6.80
CA GLY A 123 16.23 11.50 6.77
C GLY A 123 16.64 12.44 5.62
N SER A 124 17.16 11.90 4.52
CA SER A 124 17.49 12.68 3.32
C SER A 124 16.27 12.87 2.43
N ALA A 125 15.81 14.11 2.29
CA ALA A 125 14.67 14.45 1.42
C ALA A 125 14.93 14.09 -0.05
N GLU A 126 16.18 14.19 -0.51
CA GLU A 126 16.59 13.77 -1.86
C GLU A 126 16.39 12.26 -2.04
N LYS A 127 16.90 11.45 -1.12
CA LYS A 127 16.76 9.98 -1.19
C LYS A 127 15.31 9.53 -1.05
N ILE A 128 14.53 10.16 -0.17
CA ILE A 128 13.09 9.88 -0.05
C ILE A 128 12.35 10.24 -1.34
N THR A 129 12.63 11.39 -1.92
CA THR A 129 12.03 11.80 -3.20
C THR A 129 12.38 10.79 -4.30
N ALA A 130 13.63 10.33 -4.35
CA ALA A 130 14.08 9.31 -5.30
C ALA A 130 13.37 7.96 -5.11
N LEU A 131 13.15 7.52 -3.86
CA LEU A 131 12.40 6.29 -3.57
C LEU A 131 10.98 6.33 -4.13
N PHE A 132 10.24 7.42 -3.89
CA PHE A 132 8.87 7.56 -4.40
C PHE A 132 8.84 7.72 -5.92
N THR A 133 9.74 8.54 -6.48
CA THR A 133 9.84 8.76 -7.93
C THR A 133 10.07 7.44 -8.67
N ALA A 134 10.87 6.53 -8.11
CA ALA A 134 11.14 5.21 -8.69
C ALA A 134 9.90 4.30 -8.78
N ILE A 135 8.81 4.64 -8.08
CA ILE A 135 7.57 3.86 -8.04
C ILE A 135 6.34 4.67 -8.48
N GLU A 136 6.55 5.78 -9.20
CA GLU A 136 5.49 6.68 -9.70
C GLU A 136 4.83 6.23 -11.02
N LYS A 137 5.28 5.13 -11.64
CA LYS A 137 4.75 4.72 -12.94
C LYS A 137 3.26 4.35 -12.83
N PRO A 138 2.36 5.01 -13.59
CA PRO A 138 0.94 4.66 -13.63
C PRO A 138 0.68 3.25 -14.15
N GLY A 139 -0.36 2.59 -13.63
CA GLY A 139 -0.70 1.22 -14.02
C GLY A 139 0.28 0.18 -13.46
N GLY A 140 1.10 0.58 -12.51
CA GLY A 140 2.10 -0.25 -11.86
C GLY A 140 3.54 0.16 -12.16
N GLY A 141 4.41 -0.17 -11.21
CA GLY A 141 5.83 0.11 -11.20
C GLY A 141 6.39 -0.22 -9.82
N GLY A 142 7.69 -0.48 -9.71
CA GLY A 142 8.29 -0.86 -8.43
C GLY A 142 7.97 -2.29 -7.96
N SER A 143 8.60 -2.67 -6.85
CA SER A 143 8.28 -3.92 -6.15
C SER A 143 7.00 -3.72 -5.31
N PRO A 144 6.09 -4.71 -5.23
CA PRO A 144 4.93 -4.67 -4.33
C PRO A 144 5.32 -4.27 -2.90
N SER A 145 6.47 -4.74 -2.42
CA SER A 145 6.98 -4.46 -1.08
C SER A 145 7.26 -2.98 -0.86
N SER A 146 7.85 -2.30 -1.85
CA SER A 146 8.07 -0.84 -1.80
C SER A 146 6.75 -0.09 -1.84
N CYS A 147 5.82 -0.54 -2.68
CA CYS A 147 4.51 0.09 -2.86
C CYS A 147 3.66 0.01 -1.58
N TYR A 148 3.66 -1.15 -0.90
CA TYR A 148 2.97 -1.34 0.37
C TYR A 148 3.54 -0.48 1.49
N LEU A 149 4.84 -0.59 1.78
CA LEU A 149 5.42 0.05 2.95
C LEU A 149 5.48 1.57 2.79
N LEU A 150 6.06 2.07 1.70
CA LEU A 150 6.18 3.52 1.48
C LEU A 150 4.81 4.15 1.25
N GLY A 151 3.96 3.49 0.45
CA GLY A 151 2.62 3.98 0.18
C GLY A 151 1.71 3.95 1.41
N GLY A 152 1.77 2.89 2.22
CA GLY A 152 1.01 2.79 3.47
C GLY A 152 1.37 3.89 4.45
N LEU A 153 2.67 4.12 4.68
CA LEU A 153 3.14 5.23 5.51
C LEU A 153 2.76 6.61 4.93
N ALA A 154 2.75 6.76 3.61
CA ALA A 154 2.26 7.99 2.98
C ALA A 154 0.75 8.20 3.21
N PHE A 155 -0.07 7.15 3.12
CA PHE A 155 -1.51 7.22 3.39
C PHE A 155 -1.85 7.45 4.87
N GLU A 156 -1.00 6.99 5.79
CA GLU A 156 -1.11 7.38 7.20
C GLU A 156 -0.96 8.89 7.36
N VAL A 157 0.07 9.49 6.76
CA VAL A 157 0.32 10.93 6.83
C VAL A 157 -0.78 11.71 6.14
N LEU A 158 -1.22 11.29 4.95
CA LEU A 158 -2.32 11.96 4.23
C LEU A 158 -3.62 11.92 5.04
N THR A 159 -3.97 10.76 5.60
CA THR A 159 -5.19 10.61 6.40
C THR A 159 -5.11 11.42 7.69
N ALA A 160 -3.95 11.41 8.37
CA ALA A 160 -3.76 12.18 9.59
C ALA A 160 -3.77 13.71 9.35
N SER A 161 -3.27 14.17 8.19
CA SER A 161 -3.12 15.60 7.90
C SER A 161 -4.37 16.22 7.27
N TYR A 162 -5.10 15.44 6.45
CA TYR A 162 -6.20 15.95 5.63
C TYR A 162 -7.55 15.29 5.93
N GLY A 163 -7.57 14.20 6.68
CA GLY A 163 -8.78 13.46 7.03
C GLY A 163 -9.30 12.51 5.94
N GLN A 164 -10.16 11.58 6.35
CA GLN A 164 -10.73 10.55 5.49
C GLN A 164 -11.51 11.11 4.29
N GLU A 165 -12.22 12.22 4.48
CA GLU A 165 -13.02 12.84 3.42
C GLU A 165 -12.15 13.31 2.25
N LYS A 166 -10.95 13.85 2.53
CA LYS A 166 -10.00 14.25 1.49
C LYS A 166 -9.40 13.06 0.77
N ILE A 167 -9.18 11.94 1.46
CA ILE A 167 -8.78 10.69 0.79
C ILE A 167 -9.87 10.23 -0.17
N ALA A 168 -11.14 10.20 0.27
CA ALA A 168 -12.25 9.82 -0.59
C ALA A 168 -12.40 10.77 -1.80
N ALA A 169 -12.24 12.08 -1.59
CA ALA A 169 -12.22 13.07 -2.66
C ALA A 169 -11.09 12.80 -3.66
N PHE A 170 -9.87 12.49 -3.17
CA PHE A 170 -8.74 12.17 -4.05
C PHE A 170 -9.04 10.92 -4.89
N MET A 171 -9.55 9.84 -4.27
CA MET A 171 -9.86 8.61 -5.00
C MET A 171 -10.98 8.81 -6.03
N THR A 172 -12.01 9.59 -5.69
CA THR A 172 -13.13 9.87 -6.60
C THR A 172 -12.78 10.82 -7.73
N SER A 173 -11.75 11.68 -7.58
CA SER A 173 -11.28 12.58 -8.63
C SER A 173 -10.84 11.86 -9.91
N PHE A 174 -10.45 10.57 -9.80
CA PHE A 174 -10.09 9.73 -10.94
C PHE A 174 -11.24 9.51 -11.93
N LYS A 175 -12.50 9.71 -11.50
CA LYS A 175 -13.67 9.70 -12.39
C LYS A 175 -13.67 10.87 -13.39
N GLY A 176 -13.11 12.01 -13.00
CA GLY A 176 -13.04 13.22 -13.83
C GLY A 176 -11.74 13.32 -14.64
N SER A 177 -10.62 12.82 -14.11
CA SER A 177 -9.31 12.90 -14.77
C SER A 177 -8.42 11.71 -14.41
N LYS A 178 -7.63 11.24 -15.38
CA LYS A 178 -6.61 10.19 -15.17
C LYS A 178 -5.25 10.76 -14.77
N ASP A 179 -5.11 12.08 -14.77
CA ASP A 179 -3.89 12.75 -14.33
C ASP A 179 -3.81 12.74 -12.80
N TRP A 180 -3.15 11.72 -12.27
CA TRP A 180 -3.05 11.52 -10.82
C TRP A 180 -2.30 12.66 -10.12
N LYS A 181 -1.33 13.32 -10.77
CA LYS A 181 -0.57 14.44 -10.18
C LYS A 181 -1.45 15.68 -10.07
N ALA A 182 -2.18 16.00 -11.14
CA ALA A 182 -3.16 17.10 -11.10
C ALA A 182 -4.27 16.83 -10.08
N ASN A 183 -4.78 15.59 -10.01
CA ASN A 183 -5.75 15.16 -9.01
C ASN A 183 -5.21 15.32 -7.58
N PHE A 184 -3.96 14.94 -7.34
CA PHE A 184 -3.29 15.07 -6.05
C PHE A 184 -3.17 16.54 -5.64
N LEU A 185 -2.63 17.38 -6.54
CA LEU A 185 -2.49 18.81 -6.32
C LEU A 185 -3.84 19.47 -6.04
N SER A 186 -4.86 19.21 -6.86
CA SER A 186 -6.19 19.78 -6.68
C SER A 186 -6.85 19.33 -5.38
N THR A 187 -6.55 18.12 -4.89
CA THR A 187 -7.19 17.59 -3.68
C THR A 187 -6.50 18.09 -2.42
N PHE A 188 -5.18 18.05 -2.37
CA PHE A 188 -4.39 18.32 -1.16
C PHE A 188 -3.77 19.72 -1.14
N GLY A 189 -3.78 20.45 -2.26
CA GLY A 189 -3.21 21.79 -2.37
C GLY A 189 -1.68 21.81 -2.32
N ILE A 190 -1.03 20.69 -2.63
CA ILE A 190 0.43 20.50 -2.55
C ILE A 190 0.90 19.66 -3.73
N GLU A 191 2.02 20.07 -4.33
CA GLU A 191 2.72 19.26 -5.33
C GLU A 191 3.24 17.95 -4.73
N VAL A 192 3.12 16.85 -5.47
CA VAL A 192 3.51 15.54 -4.95
C VAL A 192 5.00 15.47 -4.57
N SER A 193 5.87 16.17 -5.30
CA SER A 193 7.30 16.26 -4.99
C SER A 193 7.55 16.96 -3.64
N THR A 194 6.80 18.02 -3.34
CA THR A 194 6.84 18.69 -2.04
C THR A 194 6.28 17.79 -0.95
N PHE A 195 5.24 17.00 -1.24
CA PHE A 195 4.71 16.01 -0.30
C PHE A 195 5.77 14.97 0.09
N TYR A 196 6.52 14.43 -0.88
CA TYR A 196 7.61 13.48 -0.60
C TYR A 196 8.68 14.07 0.32
N GLN A 197 9.08 15.32 0.10
CA GLN A 197 10.02 16.01 0.98
C GLN A 197 9.46 16.13 2.40
N LYS A 198 8.16 16.43 2.54
CA LYS A 198 7.49 16.52 3.85
C LYS A 198 7.32 15.17 4.56
N LEU A 199 7.36 14.04 3.86
CA LEU A 199 7.34 12.70 4.47
C LEU A 199 8.64 12.37 5.20
N THR A 200 9.75 13.02 4.85
CA THR A 200 11.10 12.70 5.34
C THR A 200 11.20 12.47 6.86
N PRO A 201 10.74 13.37 7.75
CA PRO A 201 10.83 13.14 9.19
C PRO A 201 10.03 11.91 9.66
N TYR A 202 8.85 11.67 9.07
CA TYR A 202 8.02 10.52 9.42
C TYR A 202 8.64 9.20 8.97
N LEU A 203 9.21 9.19 7.77
CA LEU A 203 9.93 8.02 7.26
C LEU A 203 11.22 7.77 8.01
N ALA A 204 11.94 8.81 8.46
CA ALA A 204 13.12 8.65 9.29
C ALA A 204 12.81 7.99 10.64
N TYR A 205 11.71 8.39 11.26
CA TYR A 205 11.20 7.73 12.47
C TYR A 205 10.95 6.23 12.23
N TRP A 206 10.20 5.89 11.19
CA TRP A 206 9.89 4.49 10.88
C TRP A 206 11.12 3.69 10.43
N GLY A 207 12.02 4.31 9.66
CA GLY A 207 13.31 3.72 9.30
C GLY A 207 14.08 3.28 10.53
N SER A 208 14.16 4.16 11.53
CA SER A 208 14.83 3.87 12.81
C SER A 208 14.14 2.76 13.61
N LYS A 209 12.81 2.62 13.52
CA LYS A 209 12.04 1.56 14.19
C LYS A 209 12.17 0.19 13.54
N MET A 210 12.55 0.14 12.27
CA MET A 210 12.67 -1.10 11.48
C MET A 210 14.11 -1.63 11.40
N LEU A 211 15.08 -0.88 11.92
CA LEU A 211 16.48 -1.32 12.10
C LEU A 211 16.58 -2.21 13.34
#